data_AF-A0A3N5KT49-F1
#
_entry.id   AF-A0A3N5KT49-F1
#
_cell.length_a   1.000
_cell.length_b   1.000
_cell.length_c   1.000
_cell.angle_alpha   90.00
_cell.angle_beta   90.00
_cell.angle_gamma   90.00
#
_symmetry.space_group_name_H-M   'P 1'
#
loop_
_entity.id
_entity.type
_entity.pdbx_description
1 polymer ?
#
loop_
_entity_poly.entity_id
_entity_poly.type
_entity_poly.pdbx_seq_one_letter_code
_entity_poly.pdbx_strand_id
1 'polypeptide(L)'
;MHIVGVDFTKLRNGEYHEPIGALKLFVDDAVVAEMEIRTIASRYSLCGEGLCIGYDGGDVVSRQYPPRFAFTGGRIIKVVYDVGNDAYVDLETEMAAALARD
;
A
#
# COMPACT_ATOMS: atom_id res chain seq x y z
N MET A 1 -10.09 13.52 18.55
CA MET A 1 -9.55 12.20 18.12
C MET A 1 -10.09 11.99 16.74
N HIS A 2 -9.22 11.73 15.77
CA HIS A 2 -9.63 11.58 14.38
C HIS A 2 -9.43 10.15 13.92
N ILE A 3 -10.28 9.71 13.00
CA ILE A 3 -10.12 8.45 12.29
C ILE A 3 -9.74 8.80 10.85
N VAL A 4 -8.58 8.31 10.42
CA VAL A 4 -8.10 8.44 9.04
C VAL A 4 -8.08 7.05 8.42
N GLY A 5 -8.72 6.90 7.27
CA GLY A 5 -8.86 5.62 6.57
C GLY A 5 -8.48 5.74 5.11
N VAL A 6 -7.96 4.66 4.54
CA VAL A 6 -7.72 4.52 3.11
C VAL A 6 -8.35 3.21 2.66
N ASP A 7 -9.17 3.27 1.63
CA ASP A 7 -9.77 2.10 0.98
C ASP A 7 -9.30 2.04 -0.48
N PHE A 8 -8.86 0.87 -0.92
CA PHE A 8 -8.51 0.62 -2.31
C PHE A 8 -9.34 -0.56 -2.84
N THR A 9 -10.14 -0.28 -3.87
CA THR A 9 -10.91 -1.32 -4.57
C THR A 9 -10.33 -1.52 -5.97
N LYS A 10 -9.75 -2.70 -6.22
CA LYS A 10 -9.26 -3.08 -7.55
C LYS A 10 -10.41 -3.13 -8.55
N LEU A 11 -10.25 -2.44 -9.68
CA LEU A 11 -11.23 -2.42 -10.77
C LEU A 11 -10.77 -3.24 -11.98
N ARG A 12 -9.48 -3.16 -12.32
CA ARG A 12 -8.90 -3.86 -13.48
C ARG A 12 -7.40 -4.08 -13.34
N ASN A 13 -6.85 -4.89 -14.24
CA ASN A 13 -5.41 -4.97 -14.50
C ASN A 13 -5.05 -4.06 -15.68
N GLY A 14 -3.91 -3.36 -15.60
CA GLY A 14 -3.33 -2.62 -16.74
C GLY A 14 -2.54 -3.53 -17.70
N GLU A 15 -1.86 -2.91 -18.66
CA GLU A 15 -1.09 -3.59 -19.72
C GLU A 15 -0.02 -4.53 -19.16
N TYR A 16 0.62 -4.15 -18.05
CA TYR A 16 1.68 -4.91 -17.40
C TYR A 16 1.18 -5.62 -16.14
N HIS A 17 -0.12 -5.94 -16.09
CA HIS A 17 -0.78 -6.57 -14.94
C HIS A 17 -0.78 -5.73 -13.65
N GLU A 18 -0.55 -4.42 -13.73
CA GLU A 18 -0.69 -3.53 -12.59
C GLU A 18 -2.15 -3.49 -12.08
N PRO A 19 -2.41 -3.53 -10.77
CA PRO A 19 -3.75 -3.30 -10.26
C PRO A 19 -4.10 -1.81 -10.42
N ILE A 20 -5.20 -1.54 -11.11
CA ILE A 20 -5.78 -0.20 -11.24
C ILE A 20 -7.12 -0.21 -10.51
N GLY A 21 -7.34 0.76 -9.63
CA GLY A 21 -8.50 0.78 -8.75
C GLY A 21 -8.80 2.15 -8.16
N ALA A 22 -10.00 2.28 -7.60
CA ALA A 22 -10.41 3.48 -6.88
C ALA A 22 -9.76 3.50 -5.50
N LEU A 23 -9.13 4.62 -5.15
CA LEU A 23 -8.62 4.92 -3.81
C LEU A 23 -9.51 6.00 -3.18
N LYS A 24 -10.02 5.72 -1.98
CA LYS A 24 -10.79 6.69 -1.17
C LYS A 24 -10.03 7.03 0.11
N LEU A 25 -9.93 8.32 0.42
CA LEU A 25 -9.40 8.83 1.68
C LEU A 25 -10.55 9.30 2.56
N PHE A 26 -10.57 8.80 3.80
CA PHE A 26 -11.57 9.12 4.80
C PHE A 26 -10.96 9.92 5.94
N VAL A 27 -11.69 10.93 6.42
CA VAL A 27 -11.43 11.62 7.69
C VAL A 27 -12.76 11.72 8.44
N ASP A 28 -12.81 11.13 9.63
CA ASP A 28 -14.01 11.11 10.50
C ASP A 28 -15.28 10.69 9.74
N ASP A 29 -15.20 9.52 9.09
CA ASP A 29 -16.26 8.88 8.29
C ASP A 29 -16.66 9.62 7.00
N ALA A 30 -16.07 10.78 6.70
CA ALA A 30 -16.30 11.50 5.45
C ALA A 30 -15.25 11.15 4.39
N VAL A 31 -15.69 10.86 3.15
CA VAL A 31 -14.79 10.79 2.00
C VAL A 31 -14.33 12.21 1.66
N VAL A 32 -13.05 12.48 1.84
CA VAL A 32 -12.46 13.80 1.57
C VAL A 32 -11.71 13.85 0.24
N ALA A 33 -11.34 12.70 -0.32
CA ALA A 33 -10.77 12.58 -1.65
C ALA A 33 -11.04 11.18 -2.22
N GLU A 34 -11.22 11.13 -3.54
CA GLU A 34 -11.39 9.88 -4.30
C GLU A 34 -10.72 10.04 -5.66
N MET A 35 -9.91 9.06 -6.05
CA MET A 35 -9.30 9.02 -7.38
C MET A 35 -8.97 7.60 -7.80
N GLU A 36 -8.85 7.39 -9.11
CA GLU A 36 -8.27 6.15 -9.64
C GLU A 36 -6.75 6.21 -9.56
N ILE A 37 -6.14 5.16 -9.01
CA ILE A 37 -4.69 5.00 -8.93
C ILE A 37 -4.26 3.69 -9.57
N ARG A 38 -2.97 3.63 -9.90
CA ARG A 38 -2.25 2.41 -10.26
C ARG A 38 -1.33 2.01 -9.11
N THR A 39 -1.36 0.74 -8.71
CA THR A 39 -0.42 0.17 -7.72
C THR A 39 0.51 -0.85 -8.38
N ILE A 40 1.45 -1.39 -7.62
CA ILE A 40 2.30 -2.51 -8.05
C ILE A 40 1.78 -3.80 -7.42
N ALA A 41 1.65 -4.86 -8.21
CA ALA A 41 1.23 -6.18 -7.72
C ALA A 41 2.36 -6.94 -7.00
N SER A 42 3.62 -6.58 -7.28
CA SER A 42 4.79 -7.35 -6.88
C SER A 42 5.56 -6.69 -5.74
N ARG A 43 6.06 -7.51 -4.81
CA ARG A 43 7.06 -7.06 -3.84
C ARG A 43 8.36 -6.68 -4.56
N TYR A 44 8.83 -5.45 -4.32
CA TYR A 44 10.08 -4.94 -4.89
C TYR A 44 11.30 -5.11 -3.99
N SER A 45 11.10 -5.45 -2.71
CA SER A 45 12.20 -5.62 -1.74
C SER A 45 12.48 -7.10 -1.46
N LEU A 46 13.76 -7.48 -1.50
CA LEU A 46 14.25 -8.86 -1.32
C LEU A 46 13.92 -9.42 0.07
N CYS A 47 13.91 -8.55 1.09
CA CYS A 47 13.55 -8.90 2.47
C CYS A 47 12.34 -8.09 3.00
N GLY A 48 11.71 -7.25 2.16
CA GLY A 48 10.64 -6.36 2.57
C GLY A 48 11.11 -5.26 3.53
N GLU A 49 10.33 -4.17 3.61
CA GLU A 49 10.42 -3.23 4.74
C GLU A 49 9.51 -3.67 5.91
N GLY A 50 8.59 -4.61 5.64
CA GLY A 50 7.54 -5.00 6.58
C GLY A 50 6.45 -3.92 6.69
N LEU A 51 5.60 -4.04 7.71
CA LEU A 51 4.60 -3.03 8.04
C LEU A 51 5.21 -2.02 9.02
N CYS A 52 5.44 -0.78 8.59
CA CYS A 52 5.94 0.30 9.43
C CYS A 52 4.79 1.23 9.86
N ILE A 53 4.66 1.46 11.17
CA ILE A 53 3.60 2.28 11.76
C ILE A 53 4.20 3.55 12.36
N GLY A 54 3.82 4.70 11.80
CA GLY A 54 4.27 6.01 12.27
C GLY A 54 5.69 6.37 11.85
N TYR A 55 6.28 5.65 10.90
CA TYR A 55 7.58 5.94 10.28
C TYR A 55 7.72 5.15 8.97
N ASP A 56 8.78 5.44 8.22
CA ASP A 56 9.26 4.73 7.02
C ASP A 56 10.57 3.99 7.37
N GLY A 57 10.61 2.67 7.20
CA GLY A 57 11.80 1.84 7.41
C GLY A 57 12.71 1.74 6.19
N GLY A 58 12.24 2.20 5.02
CA GLY A 58 12.90 2.04 3.73
C GLY A 58 13.84 3.19 3.38
N ASP A 59 14.50 3.03 2.23
CA ASP A 59 15.26 4.11 1.62
C ASP A 59 14.31 5.12 0.97
N VAL A 60 14.66 6.41 1.08
CA VAL A 60 13.87 7.49 0.51
C VAL A 60 13.85 7.40 -1.01
N VAL A 61 12.64 7.32 -1.59
CA VAL A 61 12.43 7.29 -3.04
C VAL A 61 12.09 8.66 -3.64
N SER A 62 11.89 9.69 -2.81
CA SER A 62 11.52 11.04 -3.25
C SER A 62 12.12 12.12 -2.36
N ARG A 63 12.48 13.27 -2.96
CA ARG A 63 12.98 14.44 -2.20
C ARG A 63 11.87 15.16 -1.41
N GLN A 64 10.62 14.73 -1.53
CA GLN A 64 9.47 15.35 -0.88
C GLN A 64 9.42 15.08 0.63
N TYR A 65 10.14 14.09 1.14
CA TYR A 65 10.19 13.77 2.55
C TYR A 65 11.59 13.30 2.98
N PRO A 66 12.01 13.58 4.23
CA PRO A 66 13.29 13.11 4.76
C PRO A 66 13.24 11.60 5.09
N PRO A 67 14.42 10.93 5.19
CA PRO A 67 14.51 9.55 5.63
C PRO A 67 13.82 9.31 6.97
N ARG A 68 13.30 8.11 7.16
CA ARG A 68 12.47 7.67 8.30
C ARG A 68 11.10 8.32 8.44
N PHE A 69 10.92 9.55 7.96
CA PHE A 69 9.69 10.33 8.00
C PHE A 69 8.76 10.04 9.20
N ALA A 70 9.28 10.22 10.41
CA ALA A 70 8.54 9.87 11.62
C ALA A 70 7.28 10.73 11.80
N PHE A 71 6.20 10.09 12.25
CA PHE A 71 4.96 10.76 12.60
C PHE A 71 5.19 11.69 13.80
N THR A 72 4.71 12.92 13.70
CA THR A 72 4.84 13.95 14.74
C THR A 72 3.52 14.70 14.94
N GLY A 73 3.42 15.45 16.04
CA GLY A 73 2.22 16.27 16.34
C GLY A 73 1.02 15.50 16.88
N GLY A 74 1.15 14.20 17.19
CA GLY A 74 0.06 13.39 17.71
C GLY A 74 0.51 12.05 18.30
N ARG A 75 -0.48 11.19 18.59
CA ARG A 75 -0.28 9.79 19.02
C ARG A 75 -1.14 8.86 18.18
N ILE A 76 -0.54 7.79 17.67
CA ILE A 76 -1.25 6.70 16.99
C ILE A 76 -1.78 5.76 18.08
N ILE A 77 -3.10 5.61 18.18
CA ILE A 77 -3.74 4.80 19.24
C ILE A 77 -4.03 3.38 18.77
N LYS A 78 -4.44 3.23 17.50
CA LYS A 78 -4.81 1.95 16.90
C LYS A 78 -4.55 2.02 15.40
N VAL A 79 -4.06 0.91 14.85
CA VAL A 79 -4.00 0.67 13.41
C VAL A 79 -4.78 -0.60 13.12
N VAL A 80 -5.57 -0.57 12.06
CA VAL A 80 -6.24 -1.74 11.49
C VAL A 80 -5.79 -1.83 10.05
N TYR A 81 -5.32 -3.01 9.65
CA TYR A 81 -4.94 -3.31 8.28
C TYR A 81 -5.71 -4.58 7.88
N ASP A 82 -6.44 -4.49 6.76
CA ASP A 82 -7.26 -5.56 6.22
C ASP A 82 -6.94 -5.68 4.72
N VAL A 83 -6.74 -6.90 4.24
CA VAL A 83 -6.46 -7.21 2.84
C VAL A 83 -7.69 -7.74 2.09
N GLY A 84 -8.85 -7.79 2.77
CA GLY A 84 -10.07 -8.37 2.24
C GLY A 84 -9.91 -9.85 1.86
N ASN A 85 -10.94 -10.39 1.20
CA ASN A 85 -10.93 -11.78 0.70
C ASN A 85 -10.25 -11.91 -0.68
N ASP A 86 -9.92 -10.79 -1.33
CA ASP A 86 -9.32 -10.75 -2.67
C ASP A 86 -7.78 -10.84 -2.64
N ALA A 87 -7.21 -11.23 -1.49
CA ALA A 87 -5.84 -11.71 -1.39
C ALA A 87 -5.69 -13.07 -2.09
N TYR A 88 -6.15 -13.17 -3.34
CA TYR A 88 -5.77 -14.26 -4.23
C TYR A 88 -4.30 -14.04 -4.56
N VAL A 89 -3.44 -14.64 -3.74
CA VAL A 89 -2.04 -14.86 -4.11
C VAL A 89 -2.09 -15.72 -5.36
N ASP A 90 -1.82 -15.12 -6.51
CA ASP A 90 -1.64 -15.85 -7.76
C ASP A 90 -0.32 -16.63 -7.64
N LEU A 91 -0.41 -17.79 -6.99
CA LEU A 91 0.71 -18.67 -6.70
C LEU A 91 1.42 -19.09 -7.98
N GLU A 92 0.71 -19.17 -9.11
CA GLU A 92 1.32 -19.47 -10.42
C GLU A 92 2.21 -18.32 -10.88
N THR A 93 1.78 -17.07 -10.72
CA THR A 93 2.58 -15.88 -11.04
C THR A 93 3.76 -15.73 -10.08
N GLU A 94 3.57 -16.00 -8.79
CA GLU A 94 4.67 -15.98 -7.80
C GLU A 94 5.70 -17.09 -8.10
N MET A 95 5.25 -18.30 -8.44
CA MET A 95 6.11 -19.40 -8.86
C MET A 95 6.85 -19.08 -10.17
N ALA A 96 6.17 -18.50 -11.17
CA ALA A 96 6.81 -18.10 -12.42
C ALA A 96 7.87 -17.02 -12.19
N ALA A 97 7.61 -16.04 -11.31
CA ALA A 97 8.57 -15.01 -10.93
C ALA A 97 9.74 -15.58 -10.12
N ALA A 98 9.53 -16.60 -9.30
CA ALA A 98 10.59 -17.30 -8.58
C ALA A 98 11.47 -18.13 -9.52
N LEU A 99 10.86 -18.86 -10.47
CA LEU A 99 11.56 -19.68 -11.47
C LEU A 99 12.35 -18.83 -12.47
N ALA A 100 11.87 -17.63 -12.83
CA ALA A 100 12.61 -16.73 -13.71
C ALA A 100 13.82 -16.04 -13.04
N ARG A 101 13.98 -16.19 -11.71
CA ARG A 101 15.11 -15.66 -10.94
C ARG A 101 16.22 -16.69 -10.68
N ASP A 102 16.03 -17.95 -11.09
CA ASP A 102 17.01 -19.04 -11.09
C ASP A 102 17.56 -19.24 -12.52
#